data_AF-A0A420S5T8-F1
#
_entry.id   AF-A0A420S5T8-F1
#
_cell.length_a   1.000
_cell.length_b   1.000
_cell.length_c   1.000
_cell.angle_alpha   90.00
_cell.angle_beta   90.00
_cell.angle_gamma   90.00
#
_symmetry.space_group_name_H-M   'P 1'
#
loop_
_entity.id
_entity.type
_entity.pdbx_description
1 polymer ?
#
loop_
_entity_poly.entity_id
_entity_poly.type
_entity_poly.pdbx_seq_one_letter_code
_entity_poly.pdbx_strand_id
1 'polypeptide(L)'
;MCFAIGLVDQATLNLALAETALYSNEYTGDMHSGREDSTALKHYNLSLHFTSQKIQASNSVPSDEILITVIGLANYDVMFEIKVEIPR
;
A
#
# COMPACT_ATOMS: atom_id res chain seq x y z
N MET A 1 4.65 5.81 -13.90
CA MET A 1 3.79 4.83 -14.61
C MET A 1 2.46 4.82 -13.88
N CYS A 2 1.46 5.52 -14.42
CA CYS A 2 0.22 5.79 -13.70
C CYS A 2 -0.85 4.74 -14.04
N PHE A 3 -1.36 4.07 -13.00
CA PHE A 3 -2.77 3.74 -12.82
C PHE A 3 -3.52 3.03 -13.96
N ALA A 4 -3.15 1.78 -14.29
CA ALA A 4 -3.97 0.95 -15.18
C ALA A 4 -4.21 -0.50 -14.70
N ILE A 5 -3.95 -0.82 -13.43
CA ILE A 5 -4.21 -2.17 -12.87
C ILE A 5 -5.30 -2.14 -11.77
N GLY A 6 -5.78 -0.95 -11.39
CA GLY A 6 -6.62 -0.75 -10.20
C GLY A 6 -8.12 -1.08 -10.31
N LEU A 7 -8.66 -1.53 -11.45
CA LEU A 7 -10.12 -1.76 -11.58
C LEU A 7 -10.54 -3.23 -11.47
N VAL A 8 -9.62 -4.19 -11.50
CA VAL A 8 -9.95 -5.63 -11.43
C VAL A 8 -9.51 -6.26 -10.11
N ASP A 9 -8.49 -5.71 -9.44
CA ASP A 9 -7.96 -6.28 -8.21
C ASP A 9 -8.11 -5.37 -6.98
N GLN A 10 -8.85 -5.84 -5.98
CA GLN A 10 -9.07 -5.15 -4.72
C GLN A 10 -7.78 -4.96 -3.92
N ALA A 11 -6.82 -5.88 -4.02
CA ALA A 11 -5.57 -5.78 -3.29
C ALA A 11 -4.70 -4.63 -3.82
N THR A 12 -4.50 -4.58 -5.16
CA THR A 12 -3.77 -3.52 -5.86
C THR A 12 -4.46 -2.16 -5.72
N LEU A 13 -5.79 -2.09 -5.83
CA LEU A 13 -6.54 -0.84 -5.66
C LEU A 13 -6.34 -0.24 -4.26
N ASN A 14 -6.49 -1.06 -3.22
CA ASN A 14 -6.31 -0.60 -1.85
C ASN A 14 -4.87 -0.19 -1.57
N LEU A 15 -3.87 -0.85 -2.16
CA LEU A 15 -2.49 -0.41 -2.05
C LEU A 15 -2.29 0.98 -2.67
N ALA A 16 -2.80 1.21 -3.88
CA ALA A 16 -2.69 2.51 -4.55
C ALA A 16 -3.39 3.63 -3.77
N LEU A 17 -4.51 3.34 -3.11
CA LEU A 17 -5.20 4.30 -2.23
C LEU A 17 -4.40 4.60 -0.95
N ALA A 18 -3.74 3.58 -0.38
CA ALA A 18 -2.86 3.76 0.77
C ALA A 18 -1.66 4.66 0.41
N GLU A 19 -1.00 4.38 -0.70
CA GLU A 19 0.11 5.19 -1.22
C GLU A 19 -0.35 6.64 -1.48
N THR A 20 -1.50 6.81 -2.15
CA THR A 20 -2.03 8.15 -2.46
C THR A 20 -2.33 8.94 -1.19
N ALA A 21 -2.89 8.31 -0.15
CA ALA A 21 -3.16 8.95 1.13
C ALA A 21 -1.86 9.35 1.86
N LEU A 22 -0.80 8.54 1.76
CA LEU A 22 0.52 8.91 2.30
C LEU A 22 1.11 10.13 1.57
N TYR A 23 0.98 10.21 0.25
CA TYR A 23 1.51 11.33 -0.54
C TYR A 23 0.62 12.59 -0.47
N SER A 24 -0.70 12.46 -0.27
CA SER A 24 -1.58 13.64 -0.18
C SER A 24 -1.31 14.50 1.05
N ASN A 25 -0.84 13.89 2.14
CA ASN A 25 -0.41 14.64 3.33
C ASN A 25 0.88 15.45 3.13
N GLU A 26 1.68 15.14 2.10
CA GLU A 26 2.82 15.99 1.73
C GLU A 26 2.37 17.27 1.03
N TYR A 27 1.22 17.25 0.35
CA TYR A 27 0.72 18.40 -0.42
C TYR A 27 -0.02 19.44 0.45
N THR A 28 -0.61 19.03 1.58
CA THR A 28 -1.41 19.91 2.44
C THR A 28 -0.60 20.62 3.55
N GLY A 29 0.70 20.32 3.71
CA GLY A 29 1.57 21.00 4.66
C GLY A 29 1.26 20.73 6.15
N ASP A 30 0.19 20.01 6.46
CA ASP A 30 -0.16 19.58 7.82
C ASP A 30 0.53 18.25 8.13
N MET A 31 1.85 18.31 8.20
CA MET A 31 2.70 17.17 8.52
C MET A 31 2.65 16.89 10.02
N HIS A 32 1.61 16.18 10.47
CA HIS A 32 1.65 15.51 11.77
C HIS A 32 2.71 14.39 11.73
N SER A 33 3.88 14.72 12.28
CA SER A 33 5.06 13.87 12.40
C SER A 33 4.74 12.48 12.94
N GLY A 34 5.05 11.44 12.17
CA GLY A 34 5.16 10.05 12.64
C GLY A 34 3.86 9.30 12.88
N ARG A 35 2.68 9.89 12.64
CA ARG A 35 1.41 9.18 12.72
C ARG A 35 0.96 8.79 11.32
N GLU A 36 0.92 7.50 11.04
CA GLU A 36 0.28 7.00 9.82
C GLU A 36 -1.14 7.56 9.74
N ASP A 37 -1.49 8.15 8.59
CA ASP A 37 -2.85 8.59 8.35
C ASP A 37 -3.78 7.39 8.53
N SER A 38 -4.79 7.52 9.38
CA SER A 38 -5.77 6.46 9.62
C SER A 38 -6.42 5.95 8.33
N THR A 39 -6.48 6.80 7.29
CA THR A 39 -6.96 6.46 5.96
C THR A 39 -5.95 5.61 5.20
N ALA A 40 -4.66 5.97 5.24
CA ALA A 40 -3.59 5.22 4.61
C ALA A 40 -3.46 3.82 5.23
N LEU A 41 -3.40 3.74 6.57
CA LEU A 41 -3.33 2.49 7.31
C LEU A 41 -4.55 1.59 7.04
N LYS A 42 -5.75 2.17 6.93
CA LYS A 42 -6.96 1.40 6.60
C LYS A 42 -6.83 0.72 5.24
N HIS A 43 -6.41 1.47 4.22
CA HIS A 43 -6.27 0.94 2.87
C HIS A 43 -5.11 -0.06 2.76
N TYR A 44 -4.00 0.19 3.44
CA TYR A 44 -2.89 -0.77 3.54
C TYR A 44 -3.36 -2.11 4.14
N ASN A 45 -4.08 -2.08 5.26
CA ASN A 45 -4.64 -3.29 5.88
C ASN A 45 -5.63 -4.05 4.99
N LEU A 46 -6.46 -3.33 4.22
CA LEU A 46 -7.34 -3.96 3.24
C LEU A 46 -6.54 -4.63 2.11
N SER A 47 -5.48 -3.99 1.63
CA SER A 47 -4.58 -4.58 0.64
C SER A 47 -3.92 -5.86 1.16
N LEU A 48 -3.41 -5.85 2.40
CA LEU A 48 -2.88 -7.04 3.06
C LEU A 48 -3.92 -8.17 3.15
N HIS A 49 -5.15 -7.84 3.56
CA HIS A 49 -6.23 -8.81 3.70
C HIS A 49 -6.55 -9.51 2.37
N PHE A 50 -6.76 -8.74 1.30
CA PHE A 50 -7.08 -9.29 -0.01
C PHE A 50 -5.90 -10.05 -0.63
N THR A 51 -4.67 -9.57 -0.44
CA THR A 51 -3.46 -10.27 -0.88
C THR A 51 -3.33 -11.63 -0.17
N SER A 52 -3.55 -11.67 1.13
CA SER A 52 -3.53 -12.90 1.93
C SER A 52 -4.59 -13.90 1.46
N GLN A 53 -5.82 -13.44 1.21
CA GLN A 53 -6.87 -14.28 0.64
C GLN A 53 -6.49 -14.85 -0.73
N LYS A 54 -5.92 -14.03 -1.61
CA LYS A 54 -5.45 -14.47 -2.93
C LYS A 54 -4.35 -15.52 -2.84
N ILE A 55 -3.37 -15.33 -1.96
CA ILE A 55 -2.31 -16.31 -1.73
C ILE A 55 -2.89 -17.64 -1.23
N GLN A 56 -3.82 -17.59 -0.27
CA GLN A 56 -4.46 -18.79 0.28
C GLN A 56 -5.34 -19.52 -0.74
N ALA A 57 -5.98 -18.79 -1.65
CA ALA A 57 -6.78 -19.36 -2.73
C ALA A 57 -5.93 -19.86 -3.92
N SER A 58 -4.67 -19.41 -4.02
CA SER A 58 -3.75 -19.82 -5.07
C SER A 58 -3.13 -21.18 -4.76
N ASN A 59 -3.61 -22.23 -5.43
CA ASN A 59 -3.09 -23.60 -5.29
C ASN A 59 -1.80 -23.85 -6.10
N SER A 60 -1.22 -22.82 -6.73
CA SER A 60 -0.06 -22.90 -7.63
C SER A 60 0.82 -21.64 -7.52
N VAL A 61 1.85 -21.55 -8.37
CA VAL A 61 2.78 -20.40 -8.47
C VAL A 61 2.00 -19.08 -8.43
N PRO A 62 2.38 -18.12 -7.55
CA PRO A 62 1.67 -16.85 -7.43
C PRO A 62 1.56 -16.14 -8.78
N SER A 63 0.38 -15.65 -9.13
CA SER A 63 0.20 -14.85 -10.34
C SER A 63 1.00 -13.54 -10.25
N ASP A 64 1.31 -12.96 -11.42
CA ASP A 64 2.01 -11.67 -11.50
C ASP A 64 1.30 -10.57 -10.69
N GLU A 65 -0.03 -10.60 -10.59
CA GLU A 65 -0.81 -9.69 -9.76
C GLU A 65 -0.47 -9.79 -8.27
N ILE A 66 -0.33 -11.02 -7.75
CA ILE A 66 0.05 -11.26 -6.35
C ILE A 66 1.48 -10.77 -6.13
N LEU A 67 2.40 -11.08 -7.06
CA LEU A 67 3.79 -10.66 -6.96
C LEU A 67 3.93 -9.13 -6.97
N ILE A 68 3.27 -8.44 -7.89
CA ILE A 68 3.28 -6.98 -7.98
C ILE A 68 2.71 -6.35 -6.70
N THR A 69 1.61 -6.89 -6.17
CA THR A 69 1.00 -6.35 -4.94
C THR A 69 1.89 -6.57 -3.72
N VAL A 70 2.51 -7.74 -3.57
CA VAL A 70 3.44 -8.03 -2.47
C VAL A 70 4.68 -7.13 -2.53
N ILE A 71 5.26 -6.92 -3.72
CA ILE A 71 6.38 -5.99 -3.89
C ILE A 71 5.97 -4.57 -3.51
N GLY A 72 4.77 -4.14 -3.92
CA GLY A 72 4.25 -2.83 -3.57
C GLY A 72 4.00 -2.66 -2.06
N LEU A 73 3.48 -3.69 -1.38
CA LEU A 73 3.32 -3.70 0.09
C LEU A 73 4.68 -3.57 0.80
N ALA A 74 5.70 -4.30 0.36
CA ALA A 74 7.05 -4.19 0.92
C ALA A 74 7.65 -2.79 0.71
N ASN A 75 7.42 -2.18 -0.47
CA ASN A 75 7.86 -0.81 -0.72
C ASN A 75 7.14 0.21 0.18
N TYR A 76 5.85 0.00 0.44
CA TYR A 76 5.08 0.84 1.36
C TYR A 76 5.68 0.80 2.76
N ASP A 77 6.03 -0.39 3.28
CA ASP A 77 6.63 -0.56 4.61
C ASP A 77 7.97 0.17 4.72
N VAL A 78 8.85 0.02 3.71
CA VAL A 78 10.14 0.71 3.66
C VAL A 78 9.96 2.23 3.61
N MET A 79 9.00 2.73 2.82
CA MET A 79 8.70 4.17 2.77
C MET A 79 8.19 4.70 4.12
N PHE A 80 7.40 3.91 4.84
CA PHE A 80 6.93 4.29 6.16
C PHE A 80 8.06 4.28 7.20
N GLU A 81 8.88 3.22 7.24
CA GLU A 81 10.03 3.11 8.16
C GLU A 81 11.06 4.23 7.93
N ILE A 82 11.43 4.51 6.67
CA ILE A 82 12.34 5.61 6.34
C ILE A 82 11.76 6.96 6.77
N LYS A 83 10.45 7.18 6.63
CA LYS A 83 9.79 8.42 7.09
C LYS A 83 9.78 8.55 8.62
N VAL A 84 9.84 7.46 9.38
CA VAL A 84 9.94 7.46 10.84
C VAL A 84 11.38 7.70 11.30
N GLU A 85 12.36 7.19 10.56
CA GLU A 85 13.77 7.19 10.97
C GLU A 85 14.52 8.50 10.67
N ILE A 86 14.06 9.32 9.71
CA ILE A 86 14.63 10.65 9.47
C ILE A 86 14.13 11.63 10.55
N PRO A 87 14.97 12.06 11.51
CA PRO A 87 14.61 13.15 12.40
C PRO A 87 14.64 14.44 11.60
N ARG A 88 13.60 15.27 11.71
CA ARG A 88 13.60 16.62 11.15
C ARG A 88 14.56 17.54 11.89
#